data_AF-A0A1H7Q0Y5-F1
#
_entry.id   AF-A0A1H7Q0Y5-F1
#
_cell.length_a   1.000
_cell.length_b   1.000
_cell.length_c   1.000
_cell.angle_alpha   90.00
_cell.angle_beta   90.00
_cell.angle_gamma   90.00
#
_symmetry.space_group_name_H-M   'P 1'
#
loop_
_entity.id
_entity.type
_entity.pdbx_description
1 polymer ?
#
loop_
_entity_poly.entity_id
_entity_poly.type
_entity_poly.pdbx_seq_one_letter_code
_entity_poly.pdbx_strand_id
1 'polypeptide(L)'
;MRQTINDIHAIRLTEQMYNVELFQPGDTTVTELSEEGITTYYTEYKSRKKHDVVKTPVDRQEMTAFFKEVYKFIRNADESSTPIDDCSYKLTLYYNSYHKEILEGDTSCGDEYLLGKIYRFVEAHRGQ
;
A
#
# COMPACT_ATOMS: atom_id res chain seq x y z
N MET A 1 20.31 -10.12 -17.80
CA MET A 1 18.85 -10.35 -17.77
C MET A 1 18.18 -9.00 -17.54
N ARG A 2 17.23 -8.58 -18.40
CA ARG A 2 16.39 -7.42 -18.10
C ARG A 2 15.51 -7.83 -16.91
N GLN A 3 15.72 -7.25 -15.73
CA GLN A 3 14.76 -7.37 -14.64
C GLN A 3 13.44 -6.83 -15.17
N THR A 4 12.43 -7.69 -15.24
CA THR A 4 11.11 -7.35 -15.75
C THR A 4 10.56 -6.21 -14.90
N ILE A 5 10.18 -5.10 -15.53
CA ILE A 5 9.53 -3.94 -14.89
C ILE A 5 8.10 -4.31 -14.40
N ASN A 6 7.72 -5.58 -14.54
CA ASN A 6 6.35 -6.06 -14.40
C ASN A 6 6.12 -6.87 -13.12
N ASP A 7 7.16 -7.13 -12.32
CA ASP A 7 7.07 -7.93 -11.11
C ASP A 7 7.13 -7.02 -9.89
N ILE A 8 6.02 -6.85 -9.18
CA ILE A 8 5.98 -6.13 -7.91
C ILE A 8 6.67 -7.00 -6.84
N HIS A 9 7.65 -6.45 -6.13
CA HIS A 9 8.40 -7.10 -5.05
C HIS A 9 7.97 -6.64 -3.67
N ALA A 10 7.47 -5.40 -3.58
CA ALA A 10 6.93 -4.86 -2.36
C ALA A 10 5.87 -3.80 -2.65
N ILE A 11 4.94 -3.66 -1.73
CA ILE A 11 3.92 -2.61 -1.74
C ILE A 11 4.05 -1.84 -0.42
N ARG A 12 3.99 -0.53 -0.49
CA ARG A 12 3.89 0.34 0.69
C ARG A 12 2.67 1.23 0.55
N LEU A 13 1.70 1.04 1.43
CA LEU A 13 0.55 1.92 1.61
C LEU A 13 0.83 2.86 2.78
N THR A 14 0.69 4.16 2.56
CA THR A 14 0.73 5.18 3.61
C THR A 14 -0.60 5.91 3.66
N GLU A 15 -1.15 6.01 4.85
CA GLU A 15 -2.38 6.74 5.17
C GLU A 15 -1.99 7.88 6.11
N GLN A 16 -2.02 9.11 5.59
CA GLN A 16 -1.70 10.30 6.36
C GLN A 16 -2.98 10.89 6.94
N MET A 17 -3.09 10.87 8.26
CA MET A 17 -4.17 11.55 8.98
C MET A 17 -3.89 13.04 9.02
N TYR A 18 -4.93 13.88 8.95
CA TYR A 18 -4.80 15.32 9.12
C TYR A 18 -5.21 15.73 10.54
N ASN A 19 -4.38 16.52 11.22
CA ASN A 19 -4.76 17.15 12.48
C ASN A 19 -5.52 18.44 12.16
N VAL A 20 -6.84 18.36 12.27
CA VAL A 20 -7.76 19.47 11.93
C VAL A 20 -7.58 20.66 12.89
N GLU A 21 -7.26 20.43 14.17
CA GLU A 21 -7.07 21.50 15.15
C GLU A 21 -5.83 22.35 14.85
N LEU A 22 -4.77 21.69 14.36
CA LEU A 22 -3.48 22.30 14.08
C LEU A 22 -3.30 22.66 12.60
N PHE A 23 -4.29 22.38 11.75
CA PHE A 23 -4.24 22.57 10.29
C PHE A 23 -2.94 22.05 9.67
N GLN A 24 -2.54 20.84 10.06
CA GLN A 24 -1.30 20.21 9.59
C GLN A 24 -1.43 18.69 9.52
N PRO A 25 -0.58 18.01 8.73
CA PRO A 25 -0.53 16.54 8.75
C PRO A 25 -0.19 16.02 10.15
N GLY A 26 -0.91 15.00 10.59
CA GLY A 26 -0.71 14.28 11.85
C GLY A 26 0.11 13.00 11.66
N ASP A 27 -0.31 11.93 12.34
CA ASP A 27 0.36 10.63 12.24
C ASP A 27 0.11 9.96 10.88
N THR A 28 1.07 9.15 10.46
CA THR A 28 0.97 8.34 9.24
C THR A 28 0.93 6.87 9.62
N THR A 29 -0.14 6.18 9.27
CA THR A 29 -0.21 4.72 9.31
C THR A 29 0.47 4.17 8.06
N VAL A 30 1.35 3.18 8.24
CA VAL A 30 2.10 2.55 7.15
C VAL A 30 1.85 1.05 7.17
N THR A 31 1.51 0.52 6.00
CA THR A 31 1.38 -0.92 5.74
C THR A 31 2.34 -1.31 4.63
N GLU A 32 3.36 -2.11 4.97
CA GLU A 32 4.37 -2.64 4.06
C GLU A 32 4.08 -4.13 3.79
N LEU A 33 3.97 -4.50 2.53
CA LEU A 33 3.84 -5.88 2.06
C LEU A 33 5.14 -6.26 1.35
N SER A 34 5.78 -7.34 1.78
CA SER A 34 6.98 -7.90 1.15
C SER A 34 6.86 -9.42 1.02
N GLU A 35 7.85 -10.07 0.40
CA GLU A 35 7.92 -11.55 0.37
C GLU A 35 7.92 -12.20 1.76
N GLU A 36 8.25 -11.44 2.82
CA GLU A 36 8.32 -11.91 4.20
C GLU A 36 6.98 -11.78 4.95
N GLY A 37 5.99 -11.11 4.34
CA GLY A 37 4.66 -10.90 4.92
C GLY A 37 4.28 -9.41 5.03
N ILE A 38 3.42 -9.12 6.00
CA ILE A 38 2.84 -7.78 6.20
C ILE A 38 3.46 -7.15 7.45
N THR A 39 3.95 -5.93 7.33
CA THR A 39 4.42 -5.13 8.47
C THR A 39 3.61 -3.85 8.54
N THR A 40 2.99 -3.57 9.69
CA THR A 40 2.23 -2.35 9.92
C THR A 40 2.73 -1.60 11.13
N TYR A 41 2.79 -0.28 11.02
CA TYR A 41 3.28 0.62 12.07
C TYR A 41 2.76 2.02 11.80
N TYR A 42 2.90 2.92 12.77
CA TYR A 42 2.68 4.35 12.53
C TYR A 42 3.96 5.16 12.74
N THR A 43 3.98 6.36 12.16
CA THR A 43 5.04 7.35 12.34
C THR A 43 4.43 8.70 12.68
N GLU A 44 4.98 9.37 13.68
CA GLU A 44 4.59 10.75 14.01
C GLU A 44 4.97 11.71 12.87
N TYR A 45 4.30 12.87 12.82
CA TYR A 45 4.60 13.91 11.83
C TYR A 45 6.09 14.29 11.82
N LYS A 46 6.70 14.27 10.63
CA LYS A 46 8.15 14.50 10.39
C LYS A 46 9.11 13.52 11.07
N SER A 47 8.59 12.49 11.75
CA SER A 47 9.41 11.44 12.36
C SER A 47 9.64 10.29 11.38
N ARG A 48 10.79 9.62 11.52
CA ARG A 48 11.07 8.34 10.85
C ARG A 48 10.98 7.15 11.81
N LYS A 49 10.73 7.43 13.10
CA LYS A 49 10.63 6.39 14.12
C LYS A 49 9.36 5.59 13.86
N LYS A 50 9.48 4.26 13.81
CA LYS A 50 8.35 3.34 13.69
C LYS A 50 7.81 3.05 15.08
N HIS A 51 6.50 3.18 15.27
CA HIS A 51 5.79 2.89 16.50
C HIS A 51 4.80 1.76 16.26
N ASP A 52 4.53 0.96 17.31
CA ASP A 52 3.58 -0.16 17.29
C ASP A 52 3.75 -1.09 16.08
N VAL A 53 4.99 -1.54 15.87
CA VAL A 53 5.34 -2.42 14.75
C VAL A 53 4.71 -3.80 14.96
N VAL A 54 3.73 -4.11 14.11
CA VAL A 54 3.09 -5.43 14.02
C VAL A 54 3.58 -6.13 12.77
N LYS A 55 4.01 -7.38 12.89
CA LYS A 55 4.45 -8.24 11.77
C LYS A 55 3.52 -9.44 11.69
N THR A 56 2.90 -9.61 10.53
CA THR A 56 2.01 -10.73 10.23
C THR A 56 2.69 -11.60 9.15
N PRO A 57 3.10 -12.83 9.47
CA PRO A 57 3.70 -13.71 8.48
C PRO A 57 2.65 -14.13 7.45
N VAL A 58 3.02 -14.15 6.18
CA VAL A 58 2.20 -14.64 5.07
C VAL A 58 3.06 -15.54 4.21
N ASP A 59 2.49 -16.61 3.65
CA ASP A 59 3.24 -17.49 2.76
C ASP A 59 3.80 -16.72 1.56
N ARG A 60 5.04 -17.01 1.17
CA ARG A 60 5.71 -16.30 0.08
C ARG A 60 4.99 -16.49 -1.26
N GLN A 61 4.44 -17.67 -1.53
CA GLN A 61 3.72 -17.92 -2.78
C GLN A 61 2.42 -17.12 -2.82
N GLU A 62 1.74 -17.00 -1.68
CA GLU A 62 0.54 -16.18 -1.52
C GLU A 62 0.85 -14.68 -1.73
N MET A 63 1.90 -14.16 -1.10
CA MET A 63 2.37 -12.78 -1.35
C MET A 63 2.69 -12.53 -2.82
N THR A 64 3.40 -13.46 -3.46
CA THR A 64 3.77 -13.35 -4.87
C THR A 64 2.55 -13.40 -5.79
N ALA A 65 1.56 -14.23 -5.47
CA ALA A 65 0.30 -14.29 -6.21
C ALA A 65 -0.47 -12.98 -6.09
N PHE A 66 -0.56 -12.42 -4.88
CA PHE A 66 -1.20 -11.14 -4.63
C PHE A 66 -0.52 -9.98 -5.39
N PHE A 67 0.82 -9.94 -5.41
CA PHE A 67 1.56 -8.94 -6.20
C PHE A 67 1.26 -9.00 -7.70
N LYS A 68 1.11 -10.20 -8.26
CA LYS A 68 0.70 -10.37 -9.67
C LYS A 68 -0.74 -9.91 -9.91
N GLU A 69 -1.63 -10.12 -8.95
CA GLU A 69 -3.01 -9.65 -9.00
C GLU A 69 -3.07 -8.13 -8.99
N VAL A 70 -2.35 -7.47 -8.08
CA VAL A 70 -2.25 -6.01 -8.01
C VAL A 70 -1.71 -5.41 -9.31
N TYR A 71 -0.64 -6.00 -9.87
CA TYR A 71 -0.10 -5.53 -11.14
C TYR A 71 -1.13 -5.61 -12.28
N LYS A 72 -1.84 -6.74 -12.40
CA LYS A 72 -2.91 -6.90 -13.40
C LYS A 72 -4.05 -5.91 -13.18
N PHE A 73 -4.43 -5.68 -11.92
CA PHE A 73 -5.49 -4.74 -11.58
C PHE A 73 -5.17 -3.34 -12.09
N ILE A 74 -3.97 -2.83 -11.79
CA ILE A 74 -3.54 -1.48 -12.21
C ILE A 74 -3.48 -1.34 -13.73
N ARG A 75 -3.02 -2.38 -14.44
CA ARG A 75 -2.93 -2.33 -15.91
C ARG A 75 -4.30 -2.41 -16.61
N ASN A 76 -5.33 -2.82 -15.89
CA ASN A 76 -6.72 -2.89 -16.38
C ASN A 76 -7.64 -1.86 -15.70
N ALA A 77 -7.09 -0.90 -14.95
CA ALA A 77 -7.88 0.09 -14.26
C ALA A 77 -8.58 1.03 -15.25
N ASP A 78 -9.87 1.28 -15.03
CA ASP A 78 -10.71 2.09 -15.91
C ASP A 78 -10.61 3.58 -15.57
N GLU A 79 -10.34 3.90 -14.30
CA GLU A 79 -10.25 5.27 -13.79
C GLU A 79 -9.10 5.43 -12.77
N SER A 80 -8.44 6.58 -12.82
CA SER A 80 -7.61 7.10 -11.74
C SER A 80 -8.10 8.49 -11.37
N SER A 81 -8.62 8.65 -10.15
CA SER A 81 -9.13 9.94 -9.66
C SER A 81 -8.59 10.20 -8.26
N THR A 82 -8.50 11.45 -7.85
CA THR A 82 -8.02 11.82 -6.51
C THR A 82 -9.18 12.37 -5.70
N PRO A 83 -9.84 11.58 -4.83
CA PRO A 83 -10.65 12.14 -3.77
C PRO A 83 -9.71 12.72 -2.71
N ILE A 84 -9.93 13.99 -2.36
CA ILE A 84 -9.35 14.62 -1.17
C ILE A 84 -10.37 14.44 -0.05
N ASP A 85 -10.08 13.52 0.86
CA ASP A 85 -10.81 13.32 2.13
C ASP A 85 -9.93 13.79 3.30
N ASP A 86 -10.39 13.69 4.55
CA ASP A 86 -9.63 14.05 5.78
C ASP A 86 -8.34 13.22 5.98
N CYS A 87 -8.10 12.26 5.09
CA CYS A 87 -6.90 11.45 4.97
C CYS A 87 -6.38 11.46 3.53
N SER A 88 -5.06 11.36 3.37
CA SER A 88 -4.46 11.12 2.04
C SER A 88 -3.82 9.74 1.99
N TYR A 89 -4.23 8.96 0.98
CA TYR A 89 -3.66 7.66 0.67
C TYR A 89 -2.59 7.79 -0.39
N LYS A 90 -1.48 7.08 -0.17
CA LYS A 90 -0.40 6.96 -1.13
C LYS A 90 0.07 5.52 -1.18
N LEU A 91 -0.06 4.93 -2.35
CA LEU A 91 0.37 3.57 -2.64
C LEU A 91 1.68 3.62 -3.44
N THR A 92 2.73 2.98 -2.93
CA THR A 92 4.02 2.86 -3.61
C THR A 92 4.28 1.40 -3.95
N LEU A 93 4.51 1.13 -5.23
CA LEU A 93 4.83 -0.18 -5.76
C LEU A 93 6.33 -0.23 -6.07
N TYR A 94 7.02 -1.26 -5.61
CA TYR A 94 8.44 -1.47 -5.84
C TYR A 94 8.63 -2.67 -6.75
N TYR A 95 9.17 -2.46 -7.95
CA TYR A 95 9.33 -3.53 -8.95
C TYR A 95 10.74 -4.11 -8.98
N ASN A 96 11.74 -3.28 -8.71
CA ASN A 96 13.15 -3.66 -8.57
C ASN A 96 13.91 -2.50 -7.91
N SER A 97 15.24 -2.63 -7.75
CA SER A 97 16.09 -1.62 -7.11
C SER A 97 16.03 -0.22 -7.76
N TYR A 98 15.49 -0.11 -8.98
CA TYR A 98 15.55 1.11 -9.80
C TYR A 98 14.18 1.64 -10.23
N HIS A 99 13.09 0.91 -10.00
CA HIS A 99 11.77 1.31 -10.45
C HIS A 99 10.72 1.24 -9.34
N LYS A 100 10.05 2.38 -9.12
CA LYS A 100 8.87 2.49 -8.28
C LYS A 100 7.79 3.27 -9.00
N GLU A 101 6.54 2.87 -8.79
CA GLU A 101 5.34 3.59 -9.24
C GLU A 101 4.61 4.08 -7.99
N ILE A 102 4.16 5.33 -8.03
CA ILE A 102 3.42 5.96 -6.92
C ILE A 102 2.04 6.28 -7.45
N LEU A 103 1.02 5.75 -6.79
CA LEU A 103 -0.37 6.02 -7.06
C LEU A 103 -0.91 6.88 -5.91
N GLU A 104 -1.38 8.08 -6.25
CA GLU A 104 -2.01 9.01 -5.32
C GLU A 104 -3.48 9.18 -5.76
N GLY A 105 -4.41 8.92 -4.85
CA GLY A 105 -5.84 8.83 -5.16
C GLY A 105 -6.35 7.40 -5.35
N ASP A 106 -7.56 7.28 -5.88
CA ASP A 106 -8.26 6.04 -6.18
C ASP A 106 -7.84 5.45 -7.53
N THR A 107 -7.70 4.14 -7.55
CA THR A 107 -7.52 3.32 -8.75
C THR A 107 -8.62 2.26 -8.73
N SER A 108 -9.49 2.26 -9.74
CA SER A 108 -10.66 1.38 -9.79
C SER A 108 -10.73 0.57 -11.09
N CYS A 109 -11.37 -0.59 -11.01
CA CYS A 109 -11.74 -1.43 -12.15
C CYS A 109 -13.16 -1.95 -11.89
N GLY A 110 -14.13 -1.49 -12.68
CA GLY A 110 -15.55 -1.64 -12.35
C GLY A 110 -15.88 -1.11 -10.94
N ASP A 111 -16.54 -1.94 -10.11
CA ASP A 111 -16.95 -1.60 -8.74
C ASP A 111 -15.86 -1.90 -7.67
N GLU A 112 -14.67 -2.37 -8.07
CA GLU A 112 -13.58 -2.67 -7.15
C GLU A 112 -12.55 -1.54 -7.09
N TYR A 113 -12.11 -1.20 -5.88
CA TYR A 113 -11.02 -0.25 -5.62
C TYR A 113 -9.75 -0.97 -5.21
N LEU A 114 -8.60 -0.53 -5.74
CA LEU A 114 -7.29 -1.09 -5.43
C LEU A 114 -6.95 -1.01 -3.93
N LEU A 115 -7.26 0.11 -3.28
CA LEU A 115 -7.08 0.27 -1.83
C LEU A 115 -7.91 -0.75 -1.06
N GLY A 116 -9.21 -0.87 -1.38
CA GLY A 116 -10.11 -1.84 -0.75
C GLY A 116 -9.67 -3.30 -0.98
N LYS A 117 -9.01 -3.59 -2.10
CA LYS A 117 -8.42 -4.90 -2.39
C LYS A 117 -7.22 -5.20 -1.48
N ILE A 118 -6.33 -4.24 -1.31
CA ILE A 118 -5.18 -4.35 -0.40
C ILE A 118 -5.64 -4.49 1.06
N TYR A 119 -6.59 -3.67 1.50
CA TYR A 119 -7.13 -3.77 2.86
C TYR A 119 -7.77 -5.14 3.11
N ARG A 120 -8.58 -5.66 2.19
CA ARG A 120 -9.17 -7.00 2.33
C ARG A 120 -8.12 -8.10 2.44
N PHE A 121 -7.04 -8.02 1.65
CA PHE A 121 -5.93 -8.95 1.76
C PHE A 121 -5.25 -8.87 3.14
N VAL A 122 -4.99 -7.65 3.63
CA VAL A 122 -4.35 -7.44 4.95
C VAL A 122 -5.23 -7.95 6.10
N GLU A 123 -6.52 -7.61 6.09
CA GLU A 123 -7.45 -8.02 7.15
C GLU A 123 -7.68 -9.53 7.18
N ALA A 124 -7.68 -10.20 6.02
CA ALA A 124 -7.77 -11.67 5.95
C ALA A 124 -6.63 -12.40 6.68
N HIS A 125 -5.47 -11.74 6.84
CA HIS A 125 -4.29 -12.30 7.49
C HIS A 125 -4.09 -11.80 8.94
N ARG A 126 -4.63 -10.63 9.29
CA ARG A 126 -4.56 -10.08 10.65
C ARG A 126 -5.47 -10.77 11.66
N GLY A 127 -6.51 -11.46 11.20
CA GLY A 127 -7.48 -12.18 12.03
C GLY A 127 -7.15 -13.66 12.30
N GLN A 128 -5.95 -14.12 11.95
CA GLN A 128 -5.46 -15.50 12.14
C GLN A 128 -4.39 -15.56 13.23
#